data_AF-A0A7Y3FX43-F1
#
_entry.id   AF-A0A7Y3FX43-F1
#
_cell.length_a   1.000
_cell.length_b   1.000
_cell.length_c   1.000
_cell.angle_alpha   90.00
_cell.angle_beta   90.00
_cell.angle_gamma   90.00
#
_symmetry.space_group_name_H-M   'P 1'
#
loop_
_entity.id
_entity.type
_entity.pdbx_description
1 polymer ?
#
loop_
_entity_poly.entity_id
_entity_poly.type
_entity_poly.pdbx_seq_one_letter_code
_entity_poly.pdbx_strand_id
1 'polypeptide(L)' 'HDYVEESMVYAKLIDKQNPEIDRYLEKYNSDHIISTLGDEKKADPYIRFNEKAMVKILDEKKLPRNTEYERFKSIYELY' A
#
# COMPACT_ATOMS: atom_id res chain seq x y z
N HIS A 1 0.03 8.61 15.61
CA HIS A 1 1.48 8.32 15.59
C HIS A 1 2.03 8.74 14.25
N ASP A 2 3.25 9.23 14.22
CA ASP A 2 3.89 9.61 12.97
C ASP A 2 4.66 8.43 12.38
N TYR A 3 3.92 7.55 11.70
CA TYR A 3 4.48 6.37 11.02
C TYR A 3 4.50 6.54 9.50
N VAL A 4 4.26 7.74 8.98
CA VAL A 4 4.03 7.92 7.54
C VAL A 4 5.26 7.51 6.73
N GLU A 5 6.44 8.01 7.07
CA GLU A 5 7.66 7.68 6.34
C GLU A 5 7.96 6.18 6.38
N GLU A 6 7.89 5.56 7.57
CA GLU A 6 8.08 4.12 7.75
C GLU A 6 7.05 3.31 6.96
N SER A 7 5.77 3.68 7.04
CA SER A 7 4.67 3.00 6.32
C SER A 7 4.86 3.10 4.81
N MET A 8 5.35 4.24 4.31
CA MET A 8 5.61 4.43 2.88
C MET A 8 6.82 3.65 2.38
N VAL A 9 7.80 3.33 3.25
CA VAL A 9 8.86 2.36 2.90
C VAL A 9 8.25 0.99 2.61
N TYR A 10 7.36 0.49 3.47
CA TYR A 10 6.65 -0.77 3.24
C TYR A 10 5.73 -0.70 2.02
N ALA A 11 5.01 0.41 1.85
CA ALA A 11 4.18 0.64 0.67
C ALA A 11 5.00 0.52 -0.63
N LYS A 12 6.22 1.09 -0.68
CA LYS A 12 7.13 0.93 -1.82
C LYS A 12 7.65 -0.49 -1.97
N LEU A 13 7.89 -1.22 -0.89
CA LEU A 13 8.35 -2.62 -0.97
C LEU A 13 7.26 -3.54 -1.51
N ILE A 14 6.01 -3.25 -1.17
CA ILE A 14 4.81 -3.99 -1.56
C ILE A 14 4.41 -3.62 -3.00
N ASP A 15 4.14 -2.33 -3.27
CA ASP A 15 3.60 -1.80 -4.52
C ASP A 15 4.62 -0.89 -5.23
N LYS A 16 5.74 -1.51 -5.62
CA LYS A 16 6.95 -0.85 -6.16
C LYS A 16 6.74 0.10 -7.33
N GLN A 17 5.66 -0.09 -8.09
CA GLN A 17 5.40 0.66 -9.32
C GLN A 17 4.32 1.73 -9.14
N ASN A 18 3.82 1.94 -7.92
CA ASN A 18 2.77 2.91 -7.65
C ASN A 18 3.34 4.34 -7.47
N PRO A 19 3.18 5.25 -8.46
CA PRO A 19 3.71 6.60 -8.37
C PRO A 19 2.99 7.46 -7.33
N GLU A 20 1.82 7.02 -6.85
CA GLU A 20 1.07 7.76 -5.84
C GLU A 20 1.75 7.72 -4.46
N ILE A 21 2.63 6.74 -4.20
CA ILE A 21 3.40 6.69 -2.95
C ILE A 21 4.40 7.85 -2.89
N ASP A 22 5.09 8.13 -4.00
CA ASP A 22 6.01 9.27 -4.10
C ASP A 22 5.25 10.59 -3.96
N ARG A 23 4.11 10.72 -4.65
CA ARG A 23 3.24 11.91 -4.56
C ARG A 23 2.67 12.12 -3.16
N TYR A 24 2.45 11.03 -2.41
CA TYR A 24 2.00 11.09 -1.03
C TYR A 24 3.11 11.66 -0.14
N LEU A 25 4.34 11.16 -0.28
CA LEU A 25 5.51 11.66 0.45
C LEU A 25 5.86 13.11 0.11
N GLU A 26 5.69 13.54 -1.15
CA GLU A 26 5.89 14.95 -1.55
C GLU A 26 4.93 15.93 -0.85
N LYS A 27 3.74 15.46 -0.46
CA LYS A 27 2.72 16.27 0.21
C LYS A 27 2.75 16.13 1.74
N TYR A 28 3.49 15.16 2.25
CA TYR A 28 3.51 14.84 3.66
C TYR A 28 4.14 15.99 4.47
N ASN A 29 3.51 16.30 5.61
CA ASN A 29 3.96 17.29 6.56
C ASN A 29 3.91 16.67 7.96
N SER A 30 5.08 16.45 8.57
CA SER A 30 5.20 15.86 9.91
C SER A 30 4.54 16.70 11.01
N ASP A 31 4.43 18.02 10.81
CA ASP A 31 3.77 18.93 11.76
C ASP A 31 2.24 18.94 11.59
N HIS A 32 1.73 18.37 10.50
CA HIS A 32 0.30 18.33 10.17
C HIS A 32 -0.06 17.06 9.40
N ILE A 33 -0.04 15.93 10.12
CA ILE A 33 -0.31 14.59 9.57
C ILE A 33 -1.81 14.46 9.28
N ILE A 34 -2.18 14.75 8.04
CA ILE A 34 -3.53 14.56 7.54
C ILE A 34 -3.48 13.88 6.18
N SER A 35 -4.41 12.96 5.96
CA SER A 35 -4.68 12.34 4.68
C SER A 35 -6.19 12.19 4.51
N THR A 36 -6.64 12.15 3.26
CA THR A 36 -8.03 11.81 2.97
C THR A 36 -8.16 10.31 2.67
N LEU A 37 -9.36 9.76 2.83
CA LEU A 37 -9.66 8.41 2.34
C LEU A 37 -9.38 8.26 0.83
N GLY A 38 -9.41 9.35 0.07
CA GLY A 38 -9.04 9.36 -1.34
C GLY A 38 -7.54 9.22 -1.58
N ASP A 39 -6.71 9.73 -0.67
CA ASP A 39 -5.25 9.58 -0.72
C ASP A 39 -4.85 8.17 -0.28
N GLU A 40 -5.47 7.64 0.77
CA GLU A 40 -5.16 6.28 1.25
C GLU A 40 -5.54 5.21 0.23
N LYS A 41 -6.68 5.35 -0.45
CA LYS A 41 -7.06 4.47 -1.57
C LYS A 41 -6.06 4.49 -2.73
N LYS A 42 -5.17 5.49 -2.79
CA LYS A 42 -4.13 5.62 -3.81
C LYS A 42 -2.75 5.20 -3.31
N ALA A 43 -2.42 5.30 -2.03
CA ALA A 43 -1.07 4.99 -1.56
C ALA A 43 -1.02 3.73 -0.69
N ASP A 44 -2.02 3.49 0.15
CA ASP A 44 -1.98 2.46 1.17
C ASP A 44 -2.19 1.05 0.57
N PRO A 45 -1.18 0.16 0.62
CA PRO A 45 -1.29 -1.21 0.12
C PRO A 45 -2.35 -2.04 0.87
N TYR A 46 -2.63 -1.74 2.14
CA TYR A 46 -3.61 -2.44 2.96
C TYR A 46 -5.06 -2.03 2.64
N ILE A 47 -5.24 -0.96 1.87
CA ILE A 47 -6.54 -0.57 1.29
C ILE A 47 -6.61 -0.97 -0.20
N ARG A 48 -5.49 -0.89 -0.90
CA ARG A 48 -5.36 -1.21 -2.33
C ARG A 48 -5.29 -2.71 -2.65
N PHE A 49 -5.40 -3.61 -1.68
CA PHE A 49 -5.21 -5.06 -1.89
C PHE A 49 -6.09 -5.68 -2.99
N ASN A 50 -7.19 -5.04 -3.37
CA ASN A 50 -8.07 -5.45 -4.46
C ASN A 50 -7.69 -4.88 -5.85
N GLU A 51 -6.73 -3.96 -5.91
CA GLU A 51 -6.29 -3.36 -7.16
C GLU A 51 -5.62 -4.39 -8.07
N LYS A 52 -5.81 -4.26 -9.38
CA LYS A 52 -5.25 -5.22 -10.35
C LYS A 52 -3.73 -5.33 -10.26
N ALA A 53 -3.06 -4.21 -9.97
CA ALA A 53 -1.61 -4.19 -9.75
C ALA A 53 -1.21 -5.05 -8.54
N MET A 54 -1.95 -4.94 -7.43
CA MET A 54 -1.74 -5.74 -6.22
C MET A 54 -2.00 -7.22 -6.46
N VAL A 55 -3.09 -7.56 -7.15
CA VAL A 55 -3.38 -8.96 -7.52
C VAL A 55 -2.27 -9.55 -8.37
N LYS A 56 -1.70 -8.77 -9.31
CA LYS A 56 -0.57 -9.20 -10.14
C LYS A 56 0.69 -9.44 -9.33
N ILE A 57 1.00 -8.59 -8.35
CA ILE A 57 2.15 -8.78 -7.45
C ILE A 57 2.01 -10.07 -6.64
N LEU A 58 0.81 -10.36 -6.13
CA LEU A 58 0.51 -11.61 -5.44
C LEU A 58 0.61 -12.83 -6.38
N ASP A 59 0.24 -12.66 -7.66
CA ASP A 59 0.37 -13.68 -8.71
C ASP A 59 1.83 -14.04 -9.00
N GLU A 60 2.66 -13.02 -9.24
CA GLU A 60 4.10 -13.17 -9.49
C GLU A 60 4.82 -13.85 -8.31
N LYS A 61 4.39 -13.57 -7.09
CA LYS A 61 4.92 -14.17 -5.85
C LYS A 61 4.29 -15.53 -5.50
N LYS A 62 3.32 -16.02 -6.29
CA LYS A 62 2.59 -17.28 -6.05
C LYS A 62 1.87 -17.33 -4.69
N LEU A 63 1.34 -16.20 -4.23
CA LEU A 63 0.62 -16.08 -2.95
C LEU A 63 -0.90 -16.28 -3.10
N PRO A 64 -1.61 -16.74 -2.05
CA PRO A 64 -3.08 -16.80 -2.06
C PRO A 64 -3.73 -15.46 -2.44
N ARG A 65 -4.72 -15.47 -3.34
CA ARG A 65 -5.30 -14.22 -3.88
C ARG A 65 -6.74 -14.30 -4.37
N ASN A 66 -7.41 -15.44 -4.24
CA ASN A 66 -8.73 -15.66 -4.82
C ASN A 66 -9.80 -14.89 -4.06
N THR A 67 -9.67 -14.77 -2.74
CA THR A 67 -10.58 -13.98 -1.90
C THR A 67 -9.95 -12.66 -1.46
N GLU A 68 -10.79 -11.70 -1.09
CA GLU A 68 -10.34 -10.43 -0.48
C GLU A 68 -9.49 -10.66 0.76
N TYR A 69 -9.94 -11.59 1.61
CA TYR A 69 -9.22 -11.98 2.82
C TYR A 69 -7.84 -12.58 2.51
N GLU A 70 -7.75 -13.47 1.52
CA GLU A 70 -6.46 -14.02 1.08
C GLU A 70 -5.50 -12.94 0.57
N ARG A 71 -6.01 -11.95 -0.18
CA ARG A 71 -5.18 -10.84 -0.68
C ARG A 71 -4.66 -9.98 0.45
N PHE A 72 -5.55 -9.56 1.35
CA PHE A 72 -5.17 -8.79 2.53
C PHE A 72 -4.15 -9.54 3.39
N LYS A 73 -4.44 -10.81 3.72
CA LYS A 73 -3.56 -11.65 4.53
C LYS A 73 -2.19 -11.84 3.88
N SER A 74 -2.14 -12.08 2.58
CA SER A 74 -0.88 -12.25 1.85
C SER A 74 -0.03 -10.99 1.81
N ILE A 75 -0.64 -9.80 1.83
CA ILE A 75 0.11 -8.54 1.93
C ILE A 75 0.62 -8.36 3.36
N TYR A 76 -0.22 -8.63 4.36
CA TYR A 76 0.10 -8.46 5.78
C TYR A 76 1.18 -9.44 6.29
N GLU A 77 1.22 -10.67 5.80
CA GLU A 77 2.20 -11.67 6.27
C GLU A 77 3.56 -11.57 5.56
N LEU A 78 3.64 -10.90 4.42
CA LEU A 78 4.86 -10.86 3.61
C LEU A 78 5.78 -9.66 3.91
N TYR A 79 5.23 -8.61 4.52
CA TYR A 79 5.88 -7.31 4.73
C TYR A 79 5.48 -6.72 6.06
#